data_AF-O19088-F1
#
_entry.id   AF-O19088-F1
#
_cell.length_a   1.000
_cell.length_b   1.000
_cell.length_c   1.000
_cell.angle_alpha   90.00
_cell.angle_beta   90.00
_cell.angle_gamma   90.00
#
_symmetry.space_group_name_H-M   'P 1'
#
loop_
_entity.id
_entity.type
_entity.pdbx_description
1 polymer ?
#
loop_
_entity_poly.entity_id
_entity_poly.type
_entity_poly.pdbx_seq_one_letter_code
_entity_poly.pdbx_strand_id
1 'polypeptide(L)'
;YFFLSNLSFLDLCFTTSCVPQMLVHLWGPHKTISFLGCAVQLFIFLLLGTTECVLLTVMAFDRYVAVCQPLHYATIVHPRLCRQLAAVAWVMGLVQSIVQTPPTLRLPFCPHRQIDDFVCQVPSLIRLSCGDTTFNGIQLAVSSVVFLVVPLALILISYGAIARAVLRISSATAWRKALGTCSSHLAVVTLLYS
;
A
#
# COMPACT_ATOMS: atom_id res chain seq x y z
N TYR A 1 9.78 11.28 11.64
CA TYR A 1 8.47 11.12 12.31
C TYR A 1 7.27 11.47 11.43
N PHE A 2 7.34 12.47 10.54
CA PHE A 2 6.20 12.86 9.69
C PHE A 2 5.61 11.70 8.85
N PHE A 3 6.43 10.99 8.06
CA PHE A 3 5.93 9.87 7.25
C PHE A 3 5.44 8.69 8.08
N LEU A 4 6.15 8.35 9.16
CA LEU A 4 5.74 7.29 10.08
C LEU A 4 4.38 7.59 10.73
N SER A 5 4.10 8.86 11.07
CA SER A 5 2.79 9.26 11.60
C SER A 5 1.66 9.10 10.58
N ASN A 6 1.93 9.31 9.29
CA ASN A 6 0.95 9.05 8.23
C ASN A 6 0.73 7.55 8.08
N LEU A 7 1.81 6.75 8.09
CA LEU A 7 1.75 5.29 8.02
C LEU A 7 0.94 4.71 9.19
N SER A 8 1.23 5.11 10.43
CA SER A 8 0.47 4.65 11.61
C SER A 8 -0.99 5.07 11.57
N PHE A 9 -1.31 6.22 10.98
CA PHE A 9 -2.69 6.62 10.76
C PHE A 9 -3.38 5.73 9.71
N LEU A 10 -2.68 5.38 8.62
CA LEU A 10 -3.19 4.44 7.62
C LEU A 10 -3.43 3.05 8.23
N ASP A 11 -2.48 2.52 8.99
CA ASP A 11 -2.59 1.22 9.68
C ASP A 11 -3.80 1.21 10.63
N LEU A 12 -3.98 2.29 11.39
CA LEU A 12 -5.11 2.44 12.28
C LEU A 12 -6.42 2.49 11.49
N CYS A 13 -6.51 3.32 10.45
CA CYS A 13 -7.69 3.40 9.58
C CYS A 13 -8.02 2.07 8.90
N PHE A 14 -7.00 1.34 8.43
CA PHE A 14 -7.13 0.05 7.78
C PHE A 14 -7.64 -0.99 8.78
N THR A 15 -7.02 -1.07 9.96
CA THR A 15 -7.45 -1.94 11.04
C THR A 15 -8.89 -1.62 11.46
N THR A 16 -9.24 -0.35 11.67
CA THR A 16 -10.60 0.04 12.08
C THR A 16 -11.65 -0.16 10.99
N SER A 17 -11.27 -0.20 9.71
CA SER A 17 -12.22 -0.36 8.60
C SER A 17 -12.40 -1.83 8.21
N CYS A 18 -11.31 -2.61 8.23
CA CYS A 18 -11.30 -4.00 7.78
C CYS A 18 -11.55 -4.99 8.93
N VAL A 19 -10.98 -4.78 10.12
CA VAL A 19 -11.09 -5.72 11.25
C VAL A 19 -12.51 -5.86 11.81
N PRO A 20 -13.30 -4.80 12.06
CA PRO A 20 -14.65 -4.98 12.57
C PRO A 20 -15.59 -5.62 11.54
N GLN A 21 -15.41 -5.36 10.25
CA GLN A 21 -16.16 -6.08 9.21
C GLN A 21 -15.76 -7.56 9.15
N MET A 22 -14.47 -7.88 9.26
CA MET A 22 -13.99 -9.25 9.34
C MET A 22 -14.53 -9.99 10.58
N LEU A 23 -14.54 -9.34 11.76
CA LEU A 23 -15.04 -9.92 13.03
C LEU A 23 -16.56 -10.13 13.06
N VAL A 24 -17.34 -9.14 12.62
CA VAL A 24 -18.81 -9.24 12.56
C VAL A 24 -19.24 -10.37 11.62
N HIS A 25 -18.49 -10.59 10.53
CA HIS A 25 -18.78 -11.63 9.53
C HIS A 25 -18.29 -13.03 9.93
N LEU A 26 -17.29 -13.15 10.83
CA LEU A 26 -16.80 -14.43 11.37
C LEU A 26 -17.70 -14.98 12.50
N TRP A 27 -18.37 -14.12 13.27
CA TRP A 27 -19.16 -14.51 14.45
C TRP A 27 -20.69 -14.33 14.29
N GLY A 28 -21.16 -13.66 13.23
CA GLY A 28 -22.57 -13.40 12.99
C GLY A 28 -23.32 -14.51 12.21
N PRO A 29 -24.61 -14.76 12.48
CA PRO A 29 -25.43 -15.73 11.74
C PRO A 29 -25.79 -15.30 10.31
N HIS A 30 -25.62 -14.01 9.96
CA HIS A 30 -25.84 -13.47 8.61
C HIS A 30 -24.50 -13.13 7.94
N LYS A 31 -24.08 -13.95 6.97
CA LYS A 31 -22.77 -13.89 6.30
C LYS A 31 -22.74 -13.02 5.03
N THR A 32 -23.61 -12.01 4.93
CA THR A 32 -23.80 -11.26 3.67
C THR A 32 -23.50 -9.78 3.86
N ILE A 33 -22.50 -9.26 3.13
CA ILE A 33 -22.24 -7.82 3.03
C ILE A 33 -23.26 -7.16 2.10
N SER A 34 -23.74 -5.97 2.47
CA SER A 34 -24.57 -5.19 1.54
C SER A 34 -23.70 -4.68 0.38
N PHE A 35 -24.31 -4.47 -0.79
CA PHE A 35 -23.60 -3.91 -1.95
C PHE A 35 -22.92 -2.57 -1.62
N LEU A 36 -23.58 -1.72 -0.84
CA LEU A 36 -23.01 -0.46 -0.36
C LEU A 36 -21.84 -0.68 0.61
N GLY A 37 -21.93 -1.67 1.50
CA GLY A 37 -20.83 -2.06 2.38
C GLY A 37 -19.60 -2.52 1.61
N CYS A 38 -19.80 -3.36 0.58
CA CYS A 38 -18.76 -3.82 -0.33
C CYS A 38 -18.11 -2.64 -1.07
N ALA A 39 -18.92 -1.72 -1.61
CA ALA A 39 -18.44 -0.54 -2.32
C ALA A 39 -17.55 0.36 -1.43
N VAL A 40 -17.99 0.63 -0.20
CA VAL A 40 -17.24 1.44 0.75
C VAL A 40 -15.96 0.74 1.19
N GLN A 41 -16.03 -0.55 1.52
CA GLN A 41 -14.86 -1.35 1.91
C GLN A 41 -13.81 -1.39 0.81
N LEU A 42 -14.22 -1.65 -0.44
CA LEU A 42 -13.34 -1.69 -1.60
C LEU A 42 -12.65 -0.34 -1.84
N PHE A 43 -13.43 0.75 -1.79
CA PHE A 43 -12.91 2.10 -1.98
C PHE A 43 -11.83 2.46 -0.93
N ILE A 44 -12.13 2.18 0.34
CA ILE A 44 -11.21 2.46 1.46
C ILE A 44 -9.97 1.58 1.35
N PHE A 45 -10.12 0.28 1.05
CA PHE A 45 -9.00 -0.64 0.89
C PHE A 45 -8.03 -0.17 -0.20
N LEU A 46 -8.55 0.19 -1.37
CA LEU A 46 -7.77 0.71 -2.48
C LEU A 46 -7.06 2.03 -2.12
N LEU A 47 -7.75 2.92 -1.40
CA LEU A 47 -7.24 4.25 -1.04
C LEU A 47 -6.06 4.11 -0.07
N LEU A 48 -6.28 3.36 1.01
CA LEU A 48 -5.29 3.20 2.07
C LEU A 48 -4.10 2.37 1.58
N GLY A 49 -4.34 1.25 0.91
CA GLY A 49 -3.27 0.36 0.43
C GLY A 49 -2.37 1.04 -0.61
N THR A 50 -2.95 1.79 -1.56
CA THR A 50 -2.15 2.54 -2.54
C THR A 50 -1.35 3.66 -1.86
N THR A 51 -1.97 4.40 -0.93
CA THR A 51 -1.28 5.46 -0.20
C THR A 51 -0.11 4.92 0.63
N GLU A 52 -0.32 3.77 1.28
CA GLU A 52 0.69 3.06 2.06
C GLU A 52 1.89 2.65 1.20
N CYS A 53 1.65 1.98 0.06
CA CYS A 53 2.71 1.51 -0.84
C CYS A 53 3.60 2.68 -1.33
N VAL A 54 2.97 3.81 -1.66
CA VAL A 54 3.69 5.02 -2.08
C VAL A 54 4.48 5.61 -0.91
N LEU A 55 3.88 5.71 0.28
CA LEU A 55 4.57 6.25 1.46
C LEU A 55 5.77 5.39 1.84
N LEU A 56 5.69 4.06 1.77
CA LEU A 56 6.83 3.16 2.00
C LEU A 56 7.96 3.39 0.99
N THR A 57 7.62 3.64 -0.27
CA THR A 57 8.62 3.97 -1.30
C THR A 57 9.29 5.31 -0.99
N VAL A 58 8.53 6.32 -0.60
CA VAL A 58 9.06 7.63 -0.19
C VAL A 58 9.94 7.51 1.04
N MET A 59 9.56 6.68 2.02
CA MET A 59 10.36 6.40 3.21
C MET A 59 11.67 5.67 2.86
N ALA A 60 11.64 4.71 1.93
CA ALA A 60 12.86 4.06 1.44
C ALA A 60 13.80 5.06 0.75
N PHE A 61 13.24 5.99 -0.04
CA PHE A 61 14.00 7.06 -0.68
C PHE A 61 14.62 8.03 0.34
N ASP A 62 13.85 8.47 1.35
CA ASP A 62 14.35 9.30 2.46
C ASP A 62 15.55 8.64 3.15
N ARG A 63 15.46 7.34 3.44
CA ARG A 63 16.54 6.56 4.05
C ARG A 63 17.75 6.43 3.13
N TYR A 64 17.52 6.25 1.84
CA TYR A 64 18.59 6.21 0.84
C TYR A 64 19.38 7.52 0.82
N VAL A 65 18.71 8.68 0.71
CA VAL A 65 19.39 9.98 0.67
C VAL A 65 20.13 10.24 1.99
N ALA A 66 19.53 9.89 3.14
CA ALA A 66 20.14 10.08 4.44
C ALA A 66 21.47 9.32 4.61
N VAL A 67 21.56 8.10 4.08
CA VAL A 67 22.74 7.24 4.24
C VAL A 67 23.74 7.43 3.10
N CYS A 68 23.28 7.46 1.85
CA CYS A 68 24.16 7.51 0.68
C CYS A 68 24.59 8.93 0.31
N GLN A 69 23.88 9.97 0.77
CA GLN A 69 24.16 11.39 0.44
C GLN A 69 24.04 12.31 1.67
N PRO A 70 24.76 12.05 2.77
CA PRO A 70 24.56 12.77 4.04
C PRO A 70 24.81 14.28 3.93
N LEU A 71 25.78 14.73 3.12
CA LEU A 71 26.09 16.16 2.92
C LEU A 71 24.98 16.93 2.20
N HIS A 72 24.20 16.26 1.35
CA HIS A 72 23.11 16.87 0.59
C HIS A 72 21.73 16.58 1.19
N TYR A 73 21.66 15.82 2.29
CA TYR A 73 20.38 15.43 2.87
C TYR A 73 19.53 16.64 3.29
N ALA A 74 20.14 17.64 3.94
CA ALA A 74 19.41 18.81 4.43
C ALA A 74 18.93 19.75 3.31
N THR A 75 19.52 19.68 2.11
CA THR A 75 19.09 20.46 0.94
C THR A 75 18.04 19.72 0.12
N ILE A 76 18.17 18.39 0.02
CA ILE A 76 17.23 17.53 -0.72
C ILE A 76 15.95 17.30 0.10
N VAL A 77 16.06 16.79 1.32
CA VAL A 77 14.94 16.42 2.17
C VAL A 77 14.63 17.54 3.15
N HIS A 78 13.61 18.35 2.82
CA HIS A 78 13.14 19.44 3.66
C HIS A 78 11.62 19.33 3.93
N PRO A 79 11.09 19.96 5.00
CA PRO A 79 9.71 19.73 5.43
C PRO A 79 8.63 20.03 4.39
N ARG A 80 8.87 20.98 3.47
CA ARG A 80 7.91 21.29 2.39
C ARG A 80 7.82 20.13 1.39
N LEU A 81 8.95 19.59 0.94
CA LEU A 81 8.99 18.40 0.10
C LEU A 81 8.31 17.20 0.78
N CYS A 82 8.56 16.97 2.07
CA CYS A 82 7.92 15.85 2.78
C CYS A 82 6.39 15.96 2.78
N ARG A 83 5.84 17.17 2.99
CA ARG A 83 4.39 17.40 2.89
C ARG A 83 3.86 17.22 1.48
N GLN A 84 4.59 17.68 0.46
CA GLN A 84 4.21 17.48 -0.94
C GLN A 84 4.18 16.00 -1.30
N LEU A 85 5.19 15.23 -0.92
CA LEU A 85 5.25 13.79 -1.18
C LEU A 85 4.11 13.03 -0.48
N ALA A 86 3.79 13.40 0.77
CA ALA A 86 2.64 12.81 1.46
C ALA A 86 1.31 13.17 0.78
N ALA A 87 1.13 14.43 0.37
CA ALA A 87 -0.06 14.84 -0.38
C ALA A 87 -0.20 14.09 -1.70
N VAL A 88 0.91 13.91 -2.43
CA VAL A 88 0.95 13.13 -3.66
C VAL A 88 0.58 11.66 -3.41
N ALA A 89 1.06 11.05 -2.33
CA ALA A 89 0.65 9.69 -1.96
C ALA A 89 -0.86 9.57 -1.74
N TRP A 90 -1.46 10.47 -0.97
CA TRP A 90 -2.90 10.50 -0.73
C TRP A 90 -3.71 10.75 -2.01
N VAL A 91 -3.26 11.68 -2.85
CA VAL A 91 -3.91 11.97 -4.14
C VAL A 91 -3.85 10.76 -5.07
N MET A 92 -2.71 10.07 -5.16
CA MET A 92 -2.60 8.86 -5.97
C MET A 92 -3.51 7.74 -5.47
N GLY A 93 -3.59 7.53 -4.15
CA GLY A 93 -4.54 6.59 -3.58
C GLY A 93 -6.00 6.95 -3.91
N LEU A 94 -6.36 8.23 -3.80
CA LEU A 94 -7.71 8.70 -4.12
C LEU A 94 -8.06 8.49 -5.60
N VAL A 95 -7.15 8.87 -6.49
CA VAL A 95 -7.34 8.69 -7.94
C VAL A 95 -7.48 7.21 -8.26
N GLN A 96 -6.60 6.35 -7.72
CA GLN A 96 -6.66 4.91 -7.96
C GLN A 96 -7.99 4.32 -7.48
N SER A 97 -8.48 4.67 -6.29
CA SER A 97 -9.78 4.23 -5.79
C SER A 97 -10.94 4.69 -6.67
N ILE A 98 -10.97 5.97 -7.07
CA ILE A 98 -12.03 6.53 -7.92
C ILE A 98 -12.04 5.87 -9.30
N VAL A 99 -10.88 5.58 -9.87
CA VAL A 99 -10.80 4.97 -11.21
C VAL A 99 -11.12 3.48 -11.16
N GLN A 100 -10.79 2.77 -10.08
CA GLN A 100 -10.91 1.31 -10.00
C GLN A 100 -12.21 0.81 -9.36
N THR A 101 -12.80 1.56 -8.44
CA THR A 101 -14.01 1.12 -7.72
C THR A 101 -15.25 1.07 -8.61
N PRO A 102 -15.62 2.13 -9.38
CA PRO A 102 -16.84 2.13 -10.19
C PRO A 102 -16.93 1.03 -11.25
N PRO A 103 -15.90 0.75 -12.09
CA PRO A 103 -15.99 -0.30 -13.10
C PRO A 103 -16.03 -1.69 -12.48
N THR A 104 -15.40 -1.88 -11.31
CA THR A 104 -15.43 -3.15 -10.58
C THR A 104 -16.83 -3.43 -10.04
N LEU A 105 -17.51 -2.42 -9.49
CA LEU A 105 -18.87 -2.54 -8.95
C LEU A 105 -19.96 -2.65 -10.02
N ARG A 106 -19.67 -2.26 -11.27
CA ARG A 106 -20.61 -2.38 -12.40
C ARG A 106 -20.45 -3.68 -13.21
N LEU A 107 -19.61 -4.61 -12.75
CA LEU A 107 -19.48 -5.91 -13.39
C LEU A 107 -20.83 -6.67 -13.38
N PRO A 108 -21.17 -7.40 -14.45
CA PRO A 108 -22.38 -8.21 -14.48
C PRO A 108 -22.19 -9.46 -13.60
N PHE A 109 -22.66 -9.39 -12.36
CA PHE A 109 -22.57 -10.49 -11.40
C PHE A 109 -23.57 -11.61 -11.72
N CYS A 110 -23.14 -12.86 -11.58
CA CYS A 110 -23.99 -14.02 -11.84
C CYS A 110 -25.11 -14.15 -10.78
N PRO A 111 -26.40 -14.39 -11.15
CA PRO A 111 -27.51 -14.49 -10.20
C PRO A 111 -27.46 -15.66 -9.21
N HIS A 112 -26.60 -16.66 -9.44
CA HIS A 112 -26.52 -17.90 -8.67
C HIS A 112 -25.17 -18.13 -7.99
N ARG A 113 -24.24 -17.16 -8.04
CA ARG A 113 -23.00 -17.20 -7.26
C ARG A 113 -23.13 -16.20 -6.12
N GLN A 114 -23.38 -16.70 -4.91
CA GLN A 114 -23.29 -15.88 -3.71
C GLN A 114 -21.83 -15.50 -3.46
N ILE A 115 -21.63 -14.31 -2.87
CA ILE A 115 -20.32 -13.84 -2.42
C ILE A 115 -19.96 -14.68 -1.19
N ASP A 116 -19.20 -15.76 -1.37
CA ASP A 116 -18.65 -16.56 -0.28
C ASP A 116 -17.32 -15.99 0.27
N ASP A 117 -16.78 -14.94 -0.37
CA ASP A 117 -15.56 -14.27 0.08
C ASP A 117 -15.86 -13.21 1.14
N PHE A 118 -15.21 -13.37 2.29
CA PHE A 118 -15.31 -12.55 3.51
C PHE A 118 -14.85 -11.08 3.33
N VAL A 119 -14.24 -10.74 2.19
CA VAL A 119 -13.66 -9.42 1.90
C VAL A 119 -14.05 -8.99 0.48
N CYS A 120 -14.61 -7.79 0.33
CA CYS A 120 -14.88 -7.20 -0.98
C CYS A 120 -13.58 -6.78 -1.66
N GLN A 121 -12.98 -7.68 -2.46
CA GLN A 121 -11.76 -7.43 -3.22
C GLN A 121 -12.02 -7.45 -4.74
N VAL A 122 -11.29 -6.62 -5.50
CA VAL A 122 -11.35 -6.59 -6.97
C VAL A 122 -11.23 -7.98 -7.61
N PRO A 123 -10.21 -8.81 -7.30
CA PRO A 123 -10.07 -10.14 -7.90
C PRO A 123 -11.25 -11.08 -7.61
N SER A 124 -11.85 -11.01 -6.41
CA SER A 124 -13.04 -11.80 -6.07
C SER A 124 -14.26 -11.36 -6.89
N LEU A 125 -14.46 -10.05 -7.05
CA LEU A 125 -15.56 -9.51 -7.86
C LEU A 125 -15.43 -9.86 -9.35
N ILE A 126 -14.21 -9.86 -9.90
CA ILE A 126 -13.95 -10.33 -11.27
C ILE A 126 -14.36 -11.80 -11.44
N ARG A 127 -13.99 -12.69 -10.49
CA ARG A 127 -14.32 -14.13 -10.54
C ARG A 127 -15.83 -14.43 -10.41
N LEU A 128 -16.58 -13.52 -9.78
CA LEU A 128 -18.03 -13.64 -9.58
C LEU A 128 -18.85 -13.14 -10.78
N SER A 129 -18.21 -12.44 -11.72
CA SER A 129 -18.91 -11.90 -12.89
C SER A 129 -19.07 -12.94 -14.00
N CYS A 130 -20.20 -12.85 -14.72
CA CYS A 130 -20.56 -13.73 -15.84
C CYS A 130 -20.31 -13.09 -17.21
N GLY A 131 -19.86 -11.82 -17.25
CA GLY A 131 -19.63 -11.08 -18.48
C GLY A 131 -18.16 -10.77 -18.73
N ASP A 132 -17.90 -9.90 -19.71
CA ASP A 132 -16.54 -9.51 -20.06
C ASP A 132 -15.88 -8.71 -18.93
N THR A 133 -14.73 -9.22 -18.46
CA THR A 133 -13.91 -8.64 -17.39
C THR A 133 -12.62 -8.05 -17.89
N THR A 134 -12.37 -8.07 -19.21
CA THR A 134 -11.08 -7.72 -19.81
C THR A 134 -10.59 -6.34 -19.35
N PHE A 135 -11.47 -5.34 -19.33
CA PHE A 135 -11.12 -4.00 -18.84
C PHE A 135 -10.68 -3.98 -17.37
N ASN A 136 -11.46 -4.59 -16.48
CA ASN A 136 -11.14 -4.66 -15.05
C ASN A 136 -9.88 -5.48 -14.77
N GLY A 137 -9.66 -6.55 -15.55
CA GLY A 137 -8.44 -7.38 -15.48
C GLY A 137 -7.19 -6.61 -15.90
N ILE A 138 -7.25 -5.89 -17.03
CA ILE A 138 -6.14 -5.03 -17.48
C ILE A 138 -5.87 -3.92 -16.46
N GLN A 139 -6.93 -3.25 -15.99
CA GLN A 139 -6.80 -2.20 -15.01
C GLN A 139 -6.17 -2.70 -13.70
N LEU A 140 -6.60 -3.86 -13.21
CA LEU A 140 -5.99 -4.50 -12.04
C LEU A 140 -4.50 -4.80 -12.28
N ALA A 141 -4.16 -5.40 -13.43
CA ALA A 141 -2.76 -5.70 -13.76
C ALA A 141 -1.89 -4.44 -13.83
N VAL A 142 -2.37 -3.38 -14.48
CA VAL A 142 -1.68 -2.08 -14.57
C VAL A 142 -1.50 -1.47 -13.18
N SER A 143 -2.57 -1.43 -12.37
CA SER A 143 -2.48 -0.93 -10.99
C SER A 143 -1.49 -1.73 -10.15
N SER A 144 -1.48 -3.07 -10.25
CA SER A 144 -0.52 -3.92 -9.55
C SER A 144 0.92 -3.64 -9.99
N VAL A 145 1.18 -3.47 -11.28
CA VAL A 145 2.54 -3.13 -11.74
C VAL A 145 2.97 -1.76 -11.19
N VAL A 146 2.11 -0.75 -11.30
CA VAL A 146 2.44 0.63 -10.92
C VAL A 146 2.56 0.82 -9.40
N PHE A 147 1.70 0.20 -8.61
CA PHE A 147 1.60 0.45 -7.17
C PHE A 147 2.16 -0.67 -6.29
N LEU A 148 2.50 -1.84 -6.87
CA LEU A 148 3.13 -2.94 -6.14
C LEU A 148 4.54 -3.20 -6.67
N VAL A 149 4.66 -3.57 -7.96
CA VAL A 149 5.93 -4.04 -8.52
C VAL A 149 6.98 -2.92 -8.60
N VAL A 150 6.61 -1.75 -9.12
CA VAL A 150 7.51 -0.61 -9.24
C VAL A 150 7.95 -0.10 -7.86
N PRO A 151 7.04 0.18 -6.89
CA PRO A 151 7.38 0.46 -5.50
C PRO A 151 8.34 -0.54 -4.87
N LEU A 152 8.04 -1.84 -4.98
CA LEU A 152 8.88 -2.89 -4.43
C LEU A 152 10.30 -2.87 -5.04
N ALA A 153 10.40 -2.74 -6.37
CA ALA A 153 11.69 -2.64 -7.04
C ALA A 153 12.48 -1.42 -6.58
N LEU A 154 11.85 -0.24 -6.47
CA LEU A 154 12.49 0.98 -5.99
C LEU A 154 12.96 0.86 -4.53
N ILE A 155 12.16 0.22 -3.69
CA ILE A 155 12.53 -0.08 -2.30
C ILE A 155 13.76 -0.99 -2.30
N LEU A 156 13.73 -2.13 -3.00
CA LEU A 156 14.83 -3.08 -3.03
C LEU A 156 16.12 -2.46 -3.59
N ILE A 157 16.04 -1.66 -4.65
CA ILE A 157 17.19 -0.92 -5.20
C ILE A 157 17.76 0.05 -4.17
N SER A 158 16.90 0.83 -3.51
CA SER A 158 17.30 1.78 -2.46
C SER A 158 18.02 1.07 -1.32
N TYR A 159 17.44 -0.04 -0.81
CA TYR A 159 18.04 -0.83 0.26
C TYR A 159 19.33 -1.55 -0.16
N GLY A 160 19.42 -2.03 -1.41
CA GLY A 160 20.64 -2.57 -1.96
C GLY A 160 21.77 -1.53 -2.05
N ALA A 161 21.44 -0.28 -2.39
CA ALA A 161 22.40 0.83 -2.39
C ALA A 161 22.82 1.21 -0.96
N ILE A 162 21.87 1.28 -0.02
CA ILE A 162 22.14 1.53 1.40
C ILE A 162 23.07 0.43 1.95
N ALA A 163 22.77 -0.84 1.71
CA ALA A 163 23.59 -1.96 2.16
C ALA A 163 25.03 -1.85 1.62
N ARG A 164 25.19 -1.55 0.33
CA ARG A 164 26.52 -1.33 -0.26
C ARG A 164 27.27 -0.15 0.38
N ALA A 165 26.58 0.95 0.65
CA ALA A 165 27.19 2.11 1.31
C ALA A 165 27.60 1.76 2.76
N VAL A 166 26.74 1.05 3.49
CA VAL A 166 26.98 0.64 4.88
C VAL A 166 28.13 -0.36 4.98
N LEU A 167 28.25 -1.32 4.05
CA LEU A 167 29.39 -2.26 4.00
C LEU A 167 30.74 -1.57 3.76
N ARG A 168 30.75 -0.36 3.19
CA ARG A 168 31.97 0.45 3.00
C ARG A 168 32.33 1.29 4.23
N ILE A 169 31.46 1.36 5.24
CA ILE A 169 31.71 2.11 6.47
C ILE A 169 32.52 1.24 7.44
N SER A 170 33.71 1.71 7.82
CA SER A 170 34.60 1.01 8.76
C SER A 170 34.19 1.13 10.24
N SER A 171 33.24 2.02 10.58
CA SER A 171 32.80 2.26 11.96
C SER A 171 31.64 1.35 12.38
N ALA A 172 31.90 0.48 13.36
CA ALA A 172 30.91 -0.46 13.92
C ALA A 172 29.65 0.23 14.50
N THR A 173 29.79 1.45 15.02
CA THR A 173 28.68 2.21 15.63
C THR A 173 27.72 2.76 14.57
N ALA A 174 28.26 3.29 13.46
CA ALA A 174 27.46 3.74 12.32
C ALA A 174 26.79 2.57 11.60
N TRP A 175 27.49 1.43 11.52
CA TRP A 175 26.97 0.18 10.95
C TRP A 175 25.76 -0.37 11.73
N ARG A 176 25.86 -0.44 13.05
CA ARG A 176 24.78 -0.95 13.93
C ARG A 176 23.53 -0.06 13.92
N LYS A 177 23.70 1.26 13.78
CA LYS A 177 22.58 2.23 13.68
C LYS A 177 21.87 2.16 12.32
N ALA A 178 22.60 1.91 11.24
CA ALA A 178 22.04 1.73 9.90
C ALA A 178 21.25 0.42 9.79
N LEU A 179 21.75 -0.68 10.34
CA LEU A 179 21.04 -1.96 10.36
C LEU A 179 19.74 -1.91 11.15
N GLY A 180 19.72 -1.30 12.34
CA GLY A 180 18.52 -1.25 13.18
C GLY A 180 17.36 -0.42 12.60
N THR A 181 17.67 0.58 11.77
CA THR A 181 16.65 1.41 11.09
C THR A 181 16.22 0.85 9.74
N CYS A 182 17.08 0.09 9.05
CA CYS A 182 16.73 -0.55 7.78
C CYS A 182 15.93 -1.85 7.95
N SER A 183 16.27 -2.65 8.95
CA SER A 183 15.64 -3.96 9.18
C SER A 183 14.17 -3.84 9.58
N SER A 184 13.80 -2.84 10.39
CA SER A 184 12.39 -2.61 10.76
C SER A 184 11.53 -2.21 9.57
N HIS A 185 12.03 -1.33 8.69
CA HIS A 185 11.30 -0.95 7.48
C HIS A 185 11.20 -2.10 6.47
N LEU A 186 12.28 -2.89 6.30
CA LEU A 186 12.25 -4.06 5.43
C LEU A 186 11.26 -5.11 5.94
N ALA A 187 11.15 -5.29 7.27
CA ALA A 187 10.17 -6.19 7.87
C ALA A 187 8.73 -5.75 7.58
N VAL A 188 8.42 -4.46 7.68
CA VAL A 188 7.12 -3.90 7.32
C VAL A 188 6.82 -4.13 5.84
N VAL A 189 7.80 -3.90 4.95
CA VAL A 189 7.65 -4.19 3.51
C VAL A 189 7.42 -5.69 3.26
N THR A 190 8.16 -6.58 3.91
CA THR A 190 7.97 -8.02 3.72
C THR A 190 6.59 -8.48 4.19
N LEU A 191 6.07 -7.96 5.31
CA LEU A 191 4.75 -8.32 5.82
C LEU A 191 3.59 -7.78 4.98
N LEU A 192 3.78 -6.64 4.31
CA LEU A 192 2.75 -6.05 3.45
C LEU A 192 2.71 -6.67 2.05
N TYR A 193 3.84 -7.20 1.59
CA TYR A 193 3.97 -7.80 0.25
C TYR A 193 3.98 -9.34 0.28
N SER A 194 3.86 -9.97 1.46
CA SER A 194 3.67 -11.42 1.63
C SER A 194 2.20 -11.83 1.53
#